data_AF-A0A163TEL9-F1
#
_entry.id   AF-A0A163TEL9-F1
#
_cell.length_a   1.000
_cell.length_b   1.000
_cell.length_c   1.000
_cell.angle_alpha   90.00
_cell.angle_beta   90.00
_cell.angle_gamma   90.00
#
_symmetry.space_group_name_H-M   'P 1'
#
loop_
_entity.id
_entity.type
_entity.pdbx_description
1 polymer ?
#
loop_
_entity_poly.entity_id
_entity_poly.type
_entity_poly.pdbx_seq_one_letter_code
_entity_poly.pdbx_strand_id
1 'polypeptide(L)'
;MKKSHLTIAVLGCFLLFSGTFWIFYFRPAQGTPLSHLLTNNNDKGLTWQDQDVSQSGGVIMNHMGNATAKAELGRSTWKLFHTMMSRYPEQPSDDERVALAQFIHLLSRLYPCGECAEHFQTLLQKFPPQTSSRIAASQWACAIHNKVNERLGKPIFDCSDIEAKYPCGCELE
;
A
#
# COMPACT_ATOMS: atom_id res chain seq x y z
N MET A 1 -18.11 -30.68 -83.26
CA MET A 1 -18.74 -29.38 -83.56
C MET A 1 -19.46 -28.87 -82.31
N LYS A 2 -19.53 -27.53 -82.16
CA LYS A 2 -20.03 -26.71 -81.04
C LYS A 2 -19.00 -26.41 -79.92
N LYS A 3 -18.42 -25.21 -80.05
CA LYS A 3 -17.71 -24.44 -79.02
C LYS A 3 -18.73 -23.90 -78.01
N SER A 4 -18.48 -24.00 -76.71
CA SER A 4 -19.24 -23.24 -75.70
C SER A 4 -18.40 -22.07 -75.19
N HIS A 5 -18.87 -20.87 -75.52
CA HIS A 5 -18.48 -19.64 -74.84
C HIS A 5 -19.01 -19.67 -73.41
N LEU A 6 -18.18 -19.32 -72.44
CA LEU A 6 -18.64 -18.94 -71.12
C LEU A 6 -17.82 -17.75 -70.64
N THR A 7 -18.38 -16.56 -70.79
CA THR A 7 -17.88 -15.34 -70.16
C THR A 7 -19.02 -14.68 -69.40
N ILE A 8 -18.72 -14.38 -68.12
CA ILE A 8 -19.30 -13.36 -67.23
C ILE A 8 -20.73 -13.58 -66.71
N ALA A 9 -20.84 -13.83 -65.39
CA ALA A 9 -21.47 -12.91 -64.42
C ALA A 9 -21.72 -13.61 -63.08
N VAL A 10 -20.88 -13.38 -62.07
CA VAL A 10 -21.33 -13.39 -60.67
C VAL A 10 -20.70 -12.17 -59.97
N LEU A 11 -21.29 -11.01 -60.23
CA LEU A 11 -21.26 -9.91 -59.29
C LEU A 11 -22.18 -10.29 -58.12
N GLY A 12 -21.66 -10.26 -56.89
CA GLY A 12 -22.49 -10.18 -55.71
C GLY A 12 -22.24 -11.26 -54.65
N CYS A 13 -21.22 -11.03 -53.80
CA CYS A 13 -21.27 -11.35 -52.36
C CYS A 13 -19.99 -10.86 -51.69
N PHE A 14 -19.85 -9.54 -51.50
CA PHE A 14 -18.74 -8.98 -50.73
C PHE A 14 -19.17 -8.01 -49.62
N LEU A 15 -20.42 -8.09 -49.15
CA LEU A 15 -20.93 -7.09 -48.19
C LEU A 15 -21.76 -7.65 -47.02
N LEU A 16 -21.46 -8.83 -46.45
CA LEU A 16 -22.19 -9.29 -45.25
C LEU A 16 -21.37 -10.06 -44.19
N PHE A 17 -20.05 -9.86 -44.08
CA PHE A 17 -19.27 -10.51 -43.01
C PHE A 17 -18.23 -9.64 -42.27
N SER A 18 -18.33 -8.31 -42.33
CA SER A 18 -17.44 -7.43 -41.54
C SER A 18 -18.13 -6.62 -40.44
N GLY A 19 -19.47 -6.67 -40.32
CA GLY A 19 -20.22 -5.75 -39.45
C GLY A 19 -20.45 -6.22 -38.00
N THR A 20 -20.43 -7.52 -37.72
CA THR A 20 -20.85 -8.04 -36.39
C THR A 20 -19.69 -8.40 -35.47
N PHE A 21 -18.46 -8.51 -35.99
CA PHE A 21 -17.29 -8.89 -35.18
C PHE A 21 -16.65 -7.69 -34.44
N TRP A 22 -16.96 -6.45 -34.82
CA TRP A 22 -16.40 -5.25 -34.18
C TRP A 22 -17.20 -4.75 -32.96
N ILE A 23 -18.47 -5.17 -32.81
CA ILE A 23 -19.33 -4.68 -31.72
C ILE A 23 -19.00 -5.35 -30.38
N PHE A 24 -18.39 -6.54 -30.40
CA PHE A 24 -18.03 -7.27 -29.16
C PHE A 24 -16.67 -6.87 -28.55
N TYR A 25 -15.78 -6.21 -29.30
CA TYR A 25 -14.44 -5.84 -28.81
C TYR A 25 -14.36 -4.44 -28.19
N PHE A 26 -15.41 -3.62 -28.33
CA PHE A 26 -15.49 -2.28 -27.73
C PHE A 26 -16.72 -2.18 -26.80
N ARG A 27 -16.82 -3.07 -25.80
CA ARG A 27 -17.63 -2.74 -24.62
C ARG A 27 -16.75 -1.94 -23.67
N PRO A 28 -16.92 -0.61 -23.55
CA PRO A 28 -16.19 0.15 -22.54
C PRO A 28 -16.52 -0.45 -21.17
N ALA A 29 -15.50 -0.69 -20.35
CA ALA A 29 -15.69 -1.05 -18.96
C ALA A 29 -16.54 0.06 -18.31
N GLN A 30 -17.80 -0.22 -18.02
CA GLN A 30 -18.67 0.70 -17.28
C GLN A 30 -18.23 0.68 -15.81
N GLY A 31 -17.08 1.28 -15.53
CA GLY A 31 -16.70 1.62 -14.16
C GLY A 31 -17.65 2.70 -13.63
N THR A 32 -17.96 2.65 -12.33
CA THR A 32 -18.66 3.74 -11.66
C THR A 32 -17.91 5.06 -11.89
N PRO A 33 -18.58 6.15 -12.29
CA PRO A 33 -17.92 7.43 -12.48
C PRO A 33 -17.15 7.87 -11.23
N LEU A 34 -15.94 8.42 -11.41
CA LEU A 34 -15.12 8.92 -10.29
C LEU A 34 -15.90 9.92 -9.42
N SER A 35 -16.74 10.75 -10.04
CA SER A 35 -17.63 11.68 -9.32
C SER A 35 -18.55 10.95 -8.35
N HIS A 36 -19.16 9.84 -8.76
CA HIS A 36 -20.02 9.06 -7.89
C HIS A 36 -19.24 8.40 -6.75
N LEU A 37 -18.01 7.92 -6.98
CA LEU A 37 -17.18 7.38 -5.89
C LEU A 37 -16.80 8.45 -4.86
N LEU A 38 -16.54 9.69 -5.29
CA LEU A 38 -16.17 10.79 -4.39
C LEU A 38 -17.36 11.42 -3.67
N THR A 39 -18.57 11.39 -4.25
CA THR A 39 -19.79 11.98 -3.66
C THR A 39 -20.71 10.96 -3.01
N ASN A 40 -20.40 9.66 -3.10
CA ASN A 40 -21.19 8.62 -2.46
C ASN A 40 -21.09 8.78 -0.94
N ASN A 41 -22.24 8.79 -0.30
CA ASN A 41 -22.41 9.08 1.11
C ASN A 41 -22.56 7.82 1.97
N ASN A 42 -22.17 6.66 1.45
CA ASN A 42 -22.26 5.39 2.18
C ASN A 42 -21.51 5.43 3.53
N ASP A 43 -20.50 6.29 3.66
CA ASP A 43 -19.73 6.45 4.90
C ASP A 43 -20.35 7.45 5.90
N LYS A 44 -21.48 8.10 5.56
CA LYS A 44 -22.16 9.06 6.44
C LYS A 44 -22.67 8.45 7.76
N GLY A 45 -22.76 7.13 7.84
CA GLY A 45 -23.17 6.39 9.04
C GLY A 45 -22.00 5.86 9.88
N LEU A 46 -20.75 6.11 9.49
CA LEU A 46 -19.60 5.65 10.26
C LEU A 46 -19.49 6.48 11.54
N THR A 47 -19.99 5.93 12.64
CA THR A 47 -19.87 6.52 13.96
C THR A 47 -18.46 6.23 14.48
N TRP A 48 -17.65 7.26 14.62
CA TRP A 48 -16.38 7.22 15.35
C TRP A 48 -16.69 7.08 16.85
N GLN A 49 -17.22 5.93 17.27
CA GLN A 49 -17.30 5.62 18.69
C GLN A 49 -15.88 5.48 19.26
N ASP A 50 -15.76 5.69 20.58
CA ASP A 50 -14.55 5.58 21.41
C ASP A 50 -13.89 4.17 21.43
N GLN A 51 -13.94 3.43 20.33
CA GLN A 51 -13.25 2.16 20.18
C GLN A 51 -11.78 2.43 19.84
N ASP A 52 -10.89 2.02 20.73
CA ASP A 52 -9.46 1.97 20.43
C ASP A 52 -9.16 0.83 19.43
N VAL A 53 -9.42 1.11 18.16
CA VAL A 53 -9.16 0.20 17.03
C VAL A 53 -7.68 -0.10 16.82
N SER A 54 -6.78 0.66 17.45
CA SER A 54 -5.35 0.41 17.33
C SER A 54 -4.93 -0.81 18.15
N GLN A 55 -5.56 -1.05 19.31
CA GLN A 55 -5.17 -2.13 20.22
C GLN A 55 -5.95 -3.44 20.00
N SER A 56 -7.07 -3.41 19.27
CA SER A 56 -7.91 -4.59 19.08
C SER A 56 -8.17 -4.92 17.61
N GLY A 57 -7.41 -5.84 17.03
CA GLY A 57 -7.80 -6.56 15.80
C GLY A 57 -6.64 -7.02 14.90
N GLY A 58 -6.96 -7.99 14.04
CA GLY A 58 -6.00 -8.65 13.16
C GLY A 58 -5.67 -7.87 11.88
N VAL A 59 -4.95 -8.57 11.01
CA VAL A 59 -4.56 -8.11 9.68
C VAL A 59 -5.78 -8.02 8.77
N ILE A 60 -5.90 -6.89 8.08
CA ILE A 60 -7.02 -6.61 7.16
C ILE A 60 -6.65 -6.96 5.72
N MET A 61 -5.37 -6.84 5.37
CA MET A 61 -4.90 -6.96 3.99
C MET A 61 -4.59 -8.41 3.60
N ASN A 62 -4.90 -8.76 2.35
CA ASN A 62 -4.61 -10.08 1.79
C ASN A 62 -3.10 -10.26 1.47
N HIS A 63 -2.72 -11.50 1.17
CA HIS A 63 -1.37 -11.85 0.72
C HIS A 63 -0.90 -11.04 -0.50
N MET A 64 0.34 -10.55 -0.48
CA MET A 64 0.94 -9.78 -1.59
C MET A 64 1.99 -10.61 -2.36
N GLY A 65 1.52 -11.28 -3.42
CA GLY A 65 2.33 -12.19 -4.22
C GLY A 65 3.35 -11.52 -5.15
N ASN A 66 3.10 -10.29 -5.64
CA ASN A 66 4.03 -9.60 -6.54
C ASN A 66 5.26 -9.09 -5.76
N ALA A 67 6.40 -9.74 -5.95
CA ALA A 67 7.63 -9.45 -5.21
C ALA A 67 8.21 -8.06 -5.48
N THR A 68 8.16 -7.57 -6.72
CA THR A 68 8.67 -6.24 -7.10
C THR A 68 7.85 -5.15 -6.42
N ALA A 69 6.52 -5.21 -6.57
CA ALA A 69 5.61 -4.26 -5.94
C ALA A 69 5.71 -4.31 -4.41
N LYS A 70 5.89 -5.50 -3.82
CA LYS A 70 6.11 -5.67 -2.37
C LYS A 70 7.39 -4.99 -1.90
N ALA A 71 8.47 -5.11 -2.67
CA ALA A 71 9.74 -4.48 -2.34
C ALA A 71 9.68 -2.95 -2.48
N GLU A 72 8.98 -2.44 -3.50
CA GLU A 72 8.73 -1.00 -3.69
C GLU A 72 7.92 -0.43 -2.54
N LEU A 73 6.80 -1.07 -2.20
CA LEU A 73 5.97 -0.71 -1.04
C LEU A 73 6.82 -0.66 0.23
N GLY A 74 7.60 -1.72 0.50
CA GLY A 74 8.46 -1.78 1.68
C GLY A 74 9.45 -0.61 1.76
N ARG A 75 10.15 -0.28 0.66
CA ARG A 75 11.09 0.85 0.63
C ARG A 75 10.39 2.18 0.91
N SER A 76 9.23 2.40 0.28
CA SER A 76 8.44 3.63 0.46
C SER A 76 7.90 3.76 1.88
N THR A 77 7.38 2.67 2.45
CA THR A 77 6.88 2.67 3.83
C THR A 77 8.02 2.89 4.83
N TRP A 78 9.17 2.22 4.68
CA TRP A 78 10.31 2.48 5.57
C TRP A 78 10.82 3.91 5.46
N LYS A 79 10.77 4.52 4.27
CA LYS A 79 11.10 5.94 4.11
C LYS A 79 10.14 6.83 4.89
N LEU A 80 8.83 6.62 4.77
CA LEU A 80 7.82 7.35 5.56
C LEU A 80 8.06 7.12 7.07
N PHE A 81 8.14 5.86 7.48
CA PHE A 81 8.24 5.44 8.87
C PHE A 81 9.46 6.05 9.58
N HIS A 82 10.66 5.88 9.04
CA HIS A 82 11.86 6.47 9.65
C HIS A 82 11.86 7.99 9.60
N THR A 83 11.28 8.59 8.56
CA THR A 83 11.17 10.06 8.48
C THR A 83 10.22 10.58 9.57
N MET A 84 9.07 9.94 9.80
CA MET A 84 8.16 10.31 10.90
C MET A 84 8.87 10.29 12.26
N MET A 85 9.67 9.25 12.52
CA MET A 85 10.37 9.07 13.79
C MET A 85 11.46 10.13 13.96
N SER A 86 12.18 10.46 12.89
CA SER A 86 13.17 11.53 12.89
C SER A 86 12.55 12.91 13.14
N ARG A 87 11.28 13.12 12.77
CA ARG A 87 10.55 14.39 12.92
C ARG A 87 9.82 14.51 14.25
N TYR A 88 9.67 13.40 14.96
CA TYR A 88 8.94 13.33 16.22
C TYR A 88 9.53 14.28 17.28
N PRO A 89 8.77 14.80 18.25
CA PRO A 89 9.31 15.70 19.26
C PRO A 89 10.36 15.02 20.16
N GLU A 90 11.33 15.80 20.65
CA GLU A 90 12.25 15.32 21.69
C GLU A 90 11.54 15.09 23.02
N GLN A 91 10.56 15.95 23.34
CA GLN A 91 9.74 15.89 24.54
C GLN A 91 8.26 15.87 24.14
N PRO A 92 7.72 14.71 23.70
CA PRO A 92 6.34 14.61 23.27
C PRO A 92 5.38 14.65 24.47
N SER A 93 4.23 15.28 24.27
CA SER A 93 3.06 15.21 25.15
C SER A 93 2.44 13.81 25.15
N ASP A 94 1.62 13.48 26.15
CA ASP A 94 0.96 12.18 26.23
C ASP A 94 0.05 11.90 25.02
N ASP A 95 -0.61 12.93 24.48
CA ASP A 95 -1.39 12.84 23.24
C ASP A 95 -0.51 12.41 22.06
N GLU A 96 0.62 13.07 21.84
CA GLU A 96 1.55 12.75 20.75
C GLU A 96 2.16 11.34 20.91
N ARG A 97 2.36 10.89 22.15
CA ARG A 97 2.84 9.53 22.47
C ARG A 97 1.81 8.47 22.12
N VAL A 98 0.55 8.72 22.46
CA VAL A 98 -0.58 7.85 22.10
C VAL A 98 -0.77 7.86 20.59
N ALA A 99 -0.78 9.03 19.94
CA ALA A 99 -0.95 9.15 18.50
C ALA A 99 0.11 8.35 17.71
N LEU A 100 1.39 8.44 18.09
CA LEU A 100 2.45 7.67 17.43
C LEU A 100 2.27 6.16 17.65
N ALA A 101 1.95 5.74 18.88
CA ALA A 101 1.70 4.33 19.17
C ALA A 101 0.52 3.79 18.36
N GLN A 102 -0.60 4.52 18.33
CA GLN A 102 -1.79 4.16 17.57
C GLN A 102 -1.50 4.10 16.07
N PHE A 103 -0.76 5.07 15.51
CA PHE A 103 -0.32 5.05 14.11
C PHE A 103 0.45 3.76 13.78
N ILE A 104 1.40 3.36 14.62
CA ILE A 104 2.22 2.16 14.39
C ILE A 104 1.34 0.90 14.42
N HIS A 105 0.42 0.80 15.38
CA HIS A 105 -0.50 -0.32 15.45
C HIS A 105 -1.47 -0.36 14.26
N LEU A 106 -2.03 0.78 13.86
CA LEU A 106 -2.88 0.88 12.67
C LEU A 106 -2.12 0.54 11.39
N LEU A 107 -0.87 0.99 11.26
CA LEU A 107 0.00 0.60 10.16
C LEU A 107 0.12 -0.92 10.09
N SER A 108 0.30 -1.61 11.22
CA SER A 108 0.39 -3.09 11.23
C SER A 108 -0.89 -3.79 10.76
N ARG A 109 -2.05 -3.17 10.91
CA ARG A 109 -3.33 -3.73 10.47
C ARG A 109 -3.62 -3.50 9.00
N LEU A 110 -3.26 -2.30 8.55
CA LEU A 110 -3.57 -1.78 7.21
C LEU A 110 -2.42 -1.95 6.21
N TYR A 111 -1.26 -2.46 6.64
CA TYR A 111 -0.11 -2.61 5.76
C TYR A 111 -0.46 -3.49 4.55
N PRO A 112 -0.33 -3.01 3.29
CA PRO A 112 -0.82 -3.71 2.07
C PRO A 112 -0.05 -4.98 1.66
N CYS A 113 0.31 -5.81 2.63
CA CYS A 113 0.90 -7.13 2.48
C CYS A 113 0.53 -7.94 3.72
N GLY A 114 -0.42 -8.87 3.58
CA GLY A 114 -0.96 -9.63 4.72
C GLY A 114 0.10 -10.38 5.52
N GLU A 115 0.97 -11.13 4.85
CA GLU A 115 2.03 -11.87 5.53
C GLU A 115 3.09 -10.96 6.18
N CYS A 116 3.28 -9.74 5.65
CA CYS A 116 4.17 -8.75 6.23
C CYS A 116 3.54 -8.14 7.49
N ALA A 117 2.24 -7.81 7.42
CA ALA A 117 1.42 -7.28 8.50
C ALA A 117 1.36 -8.25 9.69
N GLU A 118 1.11 -9.54 9.44
CA GLU A 118 1.04 -10.58 10.48
C GLU A 118 2.38 -10.69 11.24
N HIS A 119 3.48 -10.72 10.48
CA HIS A 119 4.81 -10.74 11.07
C HIS A 119 5.09 -9.46 11.87
N PHE A 120 4.69 -8.29 11.38
CA PHE A 120 4.88 -7.03 12.10
C PHE A 120 4.05 -6.98 13.38
N GLN A 121 2.79 -7.46 13.38
CA GLN A 121 1.99 -7.60 14.60
C GLN A 121 2.69 -8.50 15.64
N THR A 122 3.30 -9.61 15.20
CA THR A 122 4.07 -10.50 16.08
C THR A 122 5.28 -9.78 16.69
N LEU A 123 5.95 -8.91 15.92
CA LEU A 123 7.04 -8.09 16.45
C LEU A 123 6.53 -7.07 17.47
N LEU A 124 5.40 -6.40 17.21
CA LEU A 124 4.84 -5.40 18.12
C LEU A 124 4.43 -5.99 19.49
N GLN A 125 3.99 -7.25 19.52
CA GLN A 125 3.70 -7.96 20.78
C GLN A 125 4.95 -8.18 21.63
N LYS A 126 6.11 -8.41 20.99
CA LYS A 126 7.39 -8.68 21.68
C LYS A 126 8.15 -7.39 21.99
N PHE A 127 8.01 -6.38 21.14
CA PHE A 127 8.78 -5.16 21.15
C PHE A 127 7.85 -3.96 20.97
N PRO A 128 7.09 -3.57 22.00
CA PRO A 128 6.11 -2.51 21.90
C PRO A 128 6.77 -1.17 21.49
N PRO A 129 6.06 -0.29 20.77
CA PRO A 129 6.57 1.01 20.35
C PRO A 129 7.15 1.84 21.49
N GLN A 130 8.35 2.39 21.30
CA GLN A 130 8.96 3.33 22.23
C GLN A 130 8.69 4.76 21.75
N THR A 131 7.81 5.47 22.44
CA THR A 131 7.35 6.80 22.02
C THR A 131 7.79 7.91 22.98
N SER A 132 8.72 7.66 23.90
CA SER A 132 9.09 8.64 24.94
C SER A 132 9.88 9.86 24.42
N SER A 133 10.48 9.76 23.23
CA SER A 133 11.24 10.83 22.57
C SER A 133 11.51 10.48 21.12
N ARG A 134 11.98 11.45 20.32
CA ARG A 134 12.51 11.26 18.97
C ARG A 134 13.57 10.15 18.91
N ILE A 135 14.56 10.20 19.81
CA ILE A 135 15.65 9.24 19.86
C ILE A 135 15.11 7.84 20.15
N ALA A 136 14.24 7.70 21.16
CA ALA A 136 13.64 6.41 21.51
C ALA A 136 12.84 5.81 20.34
N ALA A 137 12.02 6.63 19.67
CA ALA A 137 11.22 6.21 18.52
C ALA A 137 12.09 5.81 17.31
N SER A 138 13.13 6.59 17.01
CA SER A 138 14.04 6.34 15.88
C SER A 138 14.88 5.08 16.09
N GLN A 139 15.43 4.90 17.30
CA GLN A 139 16.21 3.72 17.65
C GLN A 139 15.35 2.46 17.68
N TRP A 140 14.14 2.53 18.24
CA TRP A 140 13.18 1.43 18.20
C TRP A 140 12.81 1.06 16.75
N ALA A 141 12.49 2.04 15.90
CA ALA A 141 12.16 1.79 14.51
C ALA A 141 13.33 1.13 13.76
N CYS A 142 14.57 1.55 14.02
CA CYS A 142 15.76 0.92 13.45
C CYS A 142 15.92 -0.54 13.90
N ALA A 143 15.80 -0.80 15.21
CA ALA A 143 15.90 -2.15 15.75
C ALA A 143 14.84 -3.09 15.15
N ILE A 144 13.60 -2.62 15.00
CA ILE A 144 12.52 -3.41 14.40
C ILE A 144 12.75 -3.64 12.90
N HIS A 145 13.23 -2.63 12.16
CA HIS A 145 13.63 -2.82 10.77
C HIS A 145 14.73 -3.87 10.65
N ASN A 146 15.69 -3.89 11.57
CA ASN A 146 16.72 -4.92 11.63
C ASN A 146 16.18 -6.32 11.95
N LYS A 147 15.14 -6.46 12.77
CA LYS A 147 14.43 -7.74 12.96
C LYS A 147 13.80 -8.25 11.65
N VAL A 148 13.27 -7.34 10.83
CA VAL A 148 12.79 -7.68 9.49
C VAL A 148 13.95 -8.03 8.55
N ASN A 149 15.07 -7.31 8.60
CA ASN A 149 16.27 -7.62 7.83
C ASN A 149 16.81 -9.02 8.16
N GLU A 150 16.95 -9.34 9.44
CA GLU A 150 17.37 -10.65 9.95
C GLU A 150 16.49 -11.77 9.38
N ARG A 151 15.16 -11.64 9.50
CA ARG A 151 14.20 -12.60 8.92
C ARG A 151 14.39 -12.78 7.41
N LEU A 152 14.69 -11.69 6.69
CA LEU A 152 14.84 -11.70 5.23
C LEU A 152 16.27 -12.01 4.77
N GLY A 153 17.21 -12.33 5.68
CA GLY A 153 18.62 -12.56 5.36
C GLY A 153 19.34 -11.34 4.79
N LYS A 154 18.91 -10.12 5.17
CA LYS A 154 19.52 -8.85 4.75
C LYS A 154 20.57 -8.40 5.76
N PRO A 155 21.58 -7.60 5.34
CA PRO A 155 22.54 -7.00 6.26
C PRO A 155 21.85 -6.21 7.37
N ILE A 156 22.42 -6.27 8.57
CA ILE A 156 21.99 -5.46 9.70
C ILE A 156 22.53 -4.03 9.50
N PHE A 157 21.67 -3.05 9.68
CA PHE A 157 22.02 -1.63 9.63
C PHE A 157 22.52 -1.16 11.01
N ASP A 158 23.59 -0.38 11.07
CA ASP A 158 24.06 0.21 12.32
C ASP A 158 23.14 1.36 12.74
N CYS A 159 22.42 1.19 13.85
CA CYS A 159 21.46 2.18 14.32
C CYS A 159 22.11 3.47 14.85
N SER A 160 23.44 3.52 15.06
CA SER A 160 24.13 4.79 15.30
C SER A 160 23.99 5.76 14.13
N ASP A 161 23.83 5.25 12.91
CA ASP A 161 23.79 6.04 11.69
C ASP A 161 22.35 6.44 11.28
N ILE A 162 21.35 6.13 12.11
CA ILE A 162 19.94 6.30 11.72
C ILE A 162 19.57 7.78 11.47
N GLU A 163 20.10 8.69 12.28
CA GLU A 163 19.86 10.14 12.14
C GLU A 163 20.53 10.72 10.89
N ALA A 164 21.73 10.23 10.55
CA ALA A 164 22.40 10.61 9.31
C ALA A 164 21.66 10.06 8.08
N LYS A 165 21.12 8.85 8.18
CA LYS A 165 20.36 8.20 7.10
C LYS A 165 19.01 8.86 6.84
N TYR A 166 18.32 9.27 7.90
CA TYR A 166 17.03 9.93 7.88
C TYR A 166 17.11 11.25 8.65
N PRO A 167 17.70 12.29 8.03
CA PRO A 167 17.83 13.57 8.70
C PRO A 167 16.46 14.14 9.02
N CYS A 168 16.30 14.67 10.24
CA CYS A 168 15.03 15.25 10.67
C CYS A 168 14.62 16.47 9.86
N GLY A 169 15.50 17.05 9.02
CA GLY A 169 15.22 18.27 8.25
C GLY A 169 14.59 19.38 9.09
N CYS A 170 14.93 19.41 10.38
CA CYS A 170 14.65 20.50 11.28
C CYS A 170 15.72 21.53 10.93
N GLU A 171 15.34 22.58 10.20
CA GLU A 171 16.20 23.73 10.03
C GLU A 171 16.35 24.42 11.39
N LEU A 172 17.52 24.98 11.65
CA LEU A 172 17.70 25.88 12.78
C LEU A 172 16.97 27.18 12.41
N GLU A 173 15.79 27.42 12.99
CA GLU A 173 15.22 28.77 13.03
C GLU A 173 16.04 29.67 13.96
#